data_AF-A0A954N085-F1
#
_entry.id   AF-A0A954N085-F1
#
_cell.length_a   1.000
_cell.length_b   1.000
_cell.length_c   1.000
_cell.angle_alpha   90.00
_cell.angle_beta   90.00
_cell.angle_gamma   90.00
#
_symmetry.space_group_name_H-M   'P 1'
#
loop_
_entity.id
_entity.type
_entity.pdbx_description
1 polymer ?
#
loop_
_entity_poly.entity_id
_entity_poly.type
_entity_poly.pdbx_seq_one_letter_code
_entity_poly.pdbx_strand_id
1 'polypeptide(L)'
;LRQMYETGLLEKVIPQFRHANCLMQFNQYHRYTVDEHTLRCIEEATLLISDPTSLGQAYRSIHNKAILHLALLLHDIGKGYEEDHSDVGARIAADVAARLYLSPREIDTIVFLVHKHLMMALQAFRRDISDPAFLVRFGRDVGSQEMLRMLYVLTAADIKGVGPGTWTSWKGELLGELYEGAMSVFSNDQSWESNHRVAEVRALVKQMRRDSSDQRLRRMSEDWVARMLESLPPNYLSRVAPTDLLELLVTMRRLEKEDVIVRGRHDRENELTEYSVMTRQEYGAGCFSKICGALTAKRLEILSAQIITCDNGTVLDTFQVIDGDFTGTVPAIRMAEIGEAVREVLLGRQTVEKLLMTNRRYASEAVPILLQEAPHVVTDNESSDTSTVIDVFAHDRRGLLFIISSVLRELGLNVSLAKISTHLDQVVDVFYVTDETGHKVLEEDRLKAIKDRLHAAIDEKQPVA
;
A
#
# COMPACT_ATOMS: atom_id res chain seq x y z
N LEU A 1 2.81 19.93 27.78
CA LEU A 1 3.92 18.99 27.49
C LEU A 1 5.18 19.72 27.03
N ARG A 2 5.15 20.53 25.96
CA ARG A 2 6.30 21.34 25.50
C ARG A 2 6.99 22.13 26.60
N GLN A 3 6.24 22.86 27.42
CA GLN A 3 6.80 23.57 28.59
C GLN A 3 7.53 22.64 29.57
N MET A 4 7.05 21.40 29.78
CA MET A 4 7.74 20.44 30.65
C MET A 4 9.05 19.96 30.01
N TYR A 5 9.06 19.78 28.69
CA TYR A 5 10.26 19.42 27.94
C TYR A 5 11.29 20.56 27.97
N GLU A 6 10.89 21.79 27.62
CA GLU A 6 11.76 22.98 27.60
C GLU A 6 12.36 23.33 28.97
N THR A 7 11.63 23.06 30.05
CA THR A 7 12.10 23.30 31.43
C THR A 7 12.86 22.11 32.04
N GLY A 8 13.01 21.01 31.30
CA GLY A 8 13.63 19.76 31.77
C GLY A 8 12.79 18.99 32.81
N LEU A 9 11.57 19.44 33.11
CA LEU A 9 10.66 18.73 34.03
C LEU A 9 10.25 17.36 33.47
N LEU A 10 10.06 17.25 32.15
CA LEU A 10 9.66 16.00 31.50
C LEU A 10 10.68 14.89 31.77
N GLU A 11 11.97 15.20 31.69
CA GLU A 11 13.07 14.28 31.99
C GLU A 11 13.16 13.87 33.47
N LYS A 12 12.56 14.63 34.38
CA LYS A 12 12.46 14.25 35.80
C LYS A 12 11.31 13.28 36.04
N VAL A 13 10.21 13.46 35.31
CA VAL A 13 9.04 12.58 35.37
C VAL A 13 9.35 11.26 34.66
N ILE A 14 9.91 11.33 33.45
CA ILE A 14 10.29 10.23 32.57
C ILE A 14 11.81 10.31 32.28
N PRO A 15 12.65 9.74 33.16
CA PRO A 15 14.11 9.81 33.02
C PRO A 15 14.69 9.32 31.68
N GLN A 16 14.01 8.37 31.04
CA GLN A 16 14.38 7.78 29.75
C GLN A 16 14.24 8.77 28.60
N PHE A 17 13.40 9.81 28.74
CA PHE A 17 13.25 10.85 27.72
C PHE A 17 14.54 11.65 27.46
N ARG A 18 15.51 11.59 28.39
CA ARG A 18 16.86 12.14 28.18
C ARG A 18 17.59 11.52 26.98
N HIS A 19 17.32 10.25 26.69
CA HIS A 19 17.94 9.57 25.56
C HIS A 19 17.42 10.07 24.21
N ALA A 20 16.14 10.41 24.15
CA ALA A 20 15.51 10.94 22.94
C ALA A 20 15.84 12.42 22.67
N ASN A 21 16.37 13.14 23.67
CA ASN A 21 16.65 14.57 23.59
C ASN A 21 17.72 14.88 22.53
N CYS A 22 17.37 15.69 21.53
CA CYS A 22 18.19 16.04 20.37
C CYS A 22 18.76 14.82 19.62
N LEU A 23 18.12 13.65 19.74
CA LEU A 23 18.57 12.44 19.07
C LEU A 23 18.25 12.52 17.58
N MET A 24 19.29 12.67 16.76
CA MET A 24 19.17 12.65 15.31
C MET A 24 18.84 11.25 14.81
N GLN A 25 17.87 11.18 13.89
CA GLN A 25 17.57 9.95 13.16
C GLN A 25 18.43 9.94 11.88
N PHE A 26 19.19 8.88 11.64
CA PHE A 26 20.07 8.78 10.46
C PHE A 26 19.34 8.33 9.19
N ASN A 27 18.02 8.41 9.14
CA ASN A 27 17.20 8.04 7.98
C ASN A 27 16.76 9.28 7.18
N GLN A 28 16.62 9.12 5.86
CA GLN A 28 16.43 10.23 4.91
C GLN A 28 15.07 10.95 5.01
N TYR A 29 14.16 10.45 5.85
CA TYR A 29 12.76 10.86 5.88
C TYR A 29 12.37 11.65 7.14
N HIS A 30 13.11 11.53 8.25
CA HIS A 30 12.77 12.25 9.48
C HIS A 30 13.41 13.63 9.47
N ARG A 31 12.56 14.66 9.38
CA ARG A 31 12.99 16.06 9.42
C ARG A 31 13.37 16.53 10.82
N TYR A 32 12.92 15.82 11.86
CA TYR A 32 13.00 16.20 13.25
C TYR A 32 13.78 15.17 14.07
N THR A 33 14.43 15.63 15.14
CA THR A 33 14.98 14.76 16.19
C THR A 33 13.85 13.99 16.87
N VAL A 34 14.18 12.85 17.48
CA VAL A 34 13.17 11.91 18.05
C VAL A 34 12.23 12.60 19.03
N ASP A 35 12.75 13.45 19.91
CA ASP A 35 11.97 14.26 20.85
C ASP A 35 10.99 15.23 20.17
N GLU A 36 11.44 16.05 19.23
CA GLU A 36 10.58 17.01 18.53
C GLU A 36 9.54 16.29 17.68
N HIS A 37 9.92 15.22 16.98
CA HIS A 37 8.98 14.35 16.26
C HIS A 37 7.87 13.85 17.19
N THR A 38 8.26 13.25 18.33
CA THR A 38 7.33 12.73 19.33
C THR A 38 6.34 13.78 19.82
N LEU A 39 6.81 15.01 20.12
CA LEU A 39 5.94 16.11 20.55
C LEU A 39 4.99 16.54 19.44
N ARG A 40 5.44 16.59 18.18
CA ARG A 40 4.59 16.89 17.02
C ARG A 40 3.53 15.82 16.80
N CYS A 41 3.85 14.53 16.94
CA CYS A 41 2.86 13.46 16.82
C CYS A 41 1.72 13.63 17.83
N ILE A 42 2.03 14.00 19.07
CA ILE A 42 1.00 14.30 20.09
C ILE A 42 0.16 15.52 19.67
N GLU A 43 0.77 16.57 19.13
CA GLU A 43 0.03 17.73 18.62
C GLU A 43 -0.93 17.33 17.50
N GLU A 44 -0.46 16.57 16.51
CA GLU A 44 -1.27 16.06 15.40
C GLU A 44 -2.43 15.20 15.90
N ALA A 45 -2.21 14.34 16.90
CA ALA A 45 -3.28 13.56 17.53
C ALA A 45 -4.34 14.45 18.19
N THR A 46 -3.93 15.53 18.87
CA THR A 46 -4.88 16.44 19.54
C THR A 46 -5.77 17.21 18.56
N LEU A 47 -5.26 17.51 17.35
CA LEU A 47 -6.04 18.18 16.31
C LEU A 47 -7.20 17.32 15.79
N LEU A 48 -7.12 15.98 15.93
CA LEU A 48 -8.17 15.05 15.52
C LEU A 48 -9.48 15.22 16.30
N ILE A 49 -9.48 15.97 17.41
CA ILE A 49 -10.71 16.28 18.16
C ILE A 49 -11.77 16.93 17.27
N SER A 50 -11.34 17.78 16.34
CA SER A 50 -12.20 18.54 15.42
C SER A 50 -12.25 17.94 14.02
N ASP A 51 -11.59 16.82 13.78
CA ASP A 51 -11.52 16.18 12.46
C ASP A 51 -12.85 15.45 12.16
N PRO A 52 -13.55 15.79 11.05
CA PRO A 52 -14.85 15.20 10.73
C PRO A 52 -14.76 13.79 10.13
N THR A 53 -13.56 13.31 9.77
CA THR A 53 -13.35 12.00 9.15
C THR A 53 -13.49 10.84 10.13
N SER A 54 -13.43 9.61 9.61
CA SER A 54 -13.41 8.38 10.41
C SER A 54 -12.24 8.35 11.41
N LEU A 55 -11.10 8.97 11.06
CA LEU A 55 -9.94 9.12 11.96
C LEU A 55 -10.28 9.98 13.18
N GLY A 56 -10.91 11.14 12.97
CA GLY A 56 -11.35 12.00 14.06
C GLY A 56 -12.43 11.34 14.92
N GLN A 57 -13.34 10.58 14.30
CA GLN A 57 -14.32 9.78 15.03
C GLN A 57 -13.65 8.73 15.91
N ALA A 58 -12.66 7.98 15.37
CA ALA A 58 -11.89 7.00 16.12
C ALA A 58 -11.22 7.64 17.34
N TYR A 59 -10.55 8.78 17.17
CA TYR A 59 -9.94 9.52 18.29
C TYR A 59 -10.96 9.96 19.34
N ARG A 60 -12.10 10.53 18.94
CA ARG A 60 -13.16 10.93 19.87
C ARG A 60 -13.70 9.75 20.67
N SER A 61 -13.84 8.59 20.05
CA SER A 61 -14.35 7.35 20.65
C SER A 61 -13.36 6.63 21.59
N ILE A 62 -12.08 7.02 21.63
CA ILE A 62 -11.11 6.45 22.58
C ILE A 62 -11.48 6.85 24.01
N HIS A 63 -11.59 5.86 24.89
CA HIS A 63 -12.04 6.03 26.28
C HIS A 63 -11.01 6.80 27.11
N ASN A 64 -9.74 6.37 27.04
CA ASN A 64 -8.64 6.96 27.79
C ASN A 64 -7.58 7.54 26.85
N LYS A 65 -7.78 8.80 26.44
CA LYS A 65 -6.84 9.53 25.56
C LYS A 65 -5.48 9.81 26.23
N ALA A 66 -5.42 9.82 27.57
CA ALA A 66 -4.15 9.99 28.27
C ALA A 66 -3.20 8.82 28.02
N ILE A 67 -3.73 7.60 27.95
CA ILE A 67 -2.96 6.39 27.64
C ILE A 67 -2.45 6.41 26.20
N LEU A 68 -3.29 6.80 25.24
CA LEU A 68 -2.87 7.01 23.84
C LEU A 68 -1.73 8.03 23.75
N HIS A 69 -1.89 9.21 24.39
CA HIS A 69 -0.87 10.26 24.32
C HIS A 69 0.43 9.87 25.04
N LEU A 70 0.36 9.06 26.09
CA LEU A 70 1.55 8.50 26.72
C LEU A 70 2.23 7.46 25.84
N ALA A 71 1.47 6.62 25.13
CA ALA A 71 2.04 5.71 24.14
C ALA A 71 2.70 6.47 22.99
N LEU A 72 2.07 7.53 22.46
CA LEU A 72 2.69 8.44 21.48
C LEU A 72 3.97 9.08 22.04
N LEU A 73 4.00 9.47 23.32
CA LEU A 73 5.21 10.03 23.94
C LEU A 73 6.38 9.03 24.03
N LEU A 74 6.08 7.73 23.96
CA LEU A 74 7.04 6.65 24.20
C LEU A 74 7.31 5.80 22.95
N HIS A 75 6.56 5.96 21.86
CA HIS A 75 6.58 5.03 20.72
C HIS A 75 7.98 4.82 20.14
N ASP A 76 8.76 5.90 20.06
CA ASP A 76 10.11 5.92 19.50
C ASP A 76 11.23 5.95 20.55
N ILE A 77 10.91 5.78 21.84
CA ILE A 77 11.87 5.98 22.93
C ILE A 77 13.05 4.98 22.89
N GLY A 78 12.88 3.86 22.19
CA GLY A 78 13.91 2.86 21.96
C GLY A 78 14.86 3.16 20.79
N LYS A 79 14.67 4.26 20.04
CA LYS A 79 15.60 4.63 18.94
C LYS A 79 16.99 4.95 19.48
N GLY A 80 18.03 4.62 18.73
CA GLY A 80 19.43 4.90 19.11
C GLY A 80 20.08 3.85 20.03
N TYR A 81 19.38 2.76 20.34
CA TYR A 81 19.97 1.55 20.94
C TYR A 81 20.40 0.56 19.85
N GLU A 82 21.23 -0.44 20.20
CA GLU A 82 21.71 -1.47 19.25
C GLU A 82 20.63 -2.50 18.89
N GLU A 83 19.71 -2.78 19.80
CA GLU A 83 18.57 -3.68 19.60
C GLU A 83 17.43 -3.01 18.82
N ASP A 84 16.44 -3.80 18.38
CA ASP A 84 15.24 -3.26 17.75
C ASP A 84 14.54 -2.23 18.67
N HIS A 85 14.26 -1.05 18.10
CA HIS A 85 13.75 0.08 18.86
C HIS A 85 12.33 -0.15 19.40
N SER A 86 11.53 -0.99 18.75
CA SER A 86 10.19 -1.33 19.22
C SER A 86 10.27 -2.26 20.44
N ASP A 87 11.18 -3.24 20.43
CA ASP A 87 11.45 -4.12 21.57
C ASP A 87 12.01 -3.37 22.78
N VAL A 88 13.00 -2.49 22.55
CA VAL A 88 13.57 -1.63 23.60
C VAL A 88 12.51 -0.66 24.13
N GLY A 89 11.76 -0.03 23.22
CA GLY A 89 10.67 0.89 23.55
C GLY A 89 9.61 0.23 24.42
N ALA A 90 9.22 -1.01 24.12
CA ALA A 90 8.25 -1.77 24.91
C ALA A 90 8.70 -1.99 26.36
N ARG A 91 9.98 -2.33 26.57
CA ARG A 91 10.56 -2.50 27.91
C ARG A 91 10.58 -1.17 28.67
N ILE A 92 11.03 -0.10 28.04
CA ILE A 92 11.04 1.25 28.62
C ILE A 92 9.62 1.70 28.96
N ALA A 93 8.65 1.43 28.09
CA ALA A 93 7.27 1.80 28.29
C ALA A 93 6.65 1.11 29.51
N ALA A 94 6.97 -0.17 29.74
CA ALA A 94 6.55 -0.90 30.93
C ALA A 94 7.10 -0.23 32.21
N ASP A 95 8.40 0.09 32.24
CA ASP A 95 9.05 0.74 33.38
C ASP A 95 8.46 2.13 33.68
N VAL A 96 8.22 2.92 32.63
CA VAL A 96 7.63 4.26 32.75
C VAL A 96 6.18 4.17 33.25
N ALA A 97 5.38 3.26 32.68
CA ALA A 97 4.00 3.09 33.08
C ALA A 97 3.87 2.60 34.54
N ALA A 98 4.74 1.69 34.97
CA ALA A 98 4.82 1.24 36.36
C ALA A 98 5.23 2.37 37.31
N ARG A 99 6.22 3.20 36.94
CA ARG A 99 6.65 4.38 37.69
C ARG A 99 5.53 5.40 37.87
N LEU A 100 4.64 5.50 36.89
CA LEU A 100 3.46 6.38 36.92
C LEU A 100 2.26 5.76 37.66
N TYR A 101 2.43 4.58 38.27
CA TYR A 101 1.39 3.86 39.02
C TYR A 101 0.15 3.53 38.18
N LEU A 102 0.34 3.26 36.88
CA LEU A 102 -0.74 2.84 36.01
C LEU A 102 -1.20 1.42 36.33
N SER A 103 -2.47 1.12 36.04
CA SER A 103 -3.02 -0.21 36.25
C SER A 103 -2.37 -1.24 35.30
N PRO A 104 -2.36 -2.55 35.64
CA PRO A 104 -1.80 -3.58 34.76
C PRO A 104 -2.36 -3.54 33.33
N ARG A 105 -3.67 -3.30 33.19
CA ARG A 105 -4.32 -3.18 31.88
C ARG A 105 -3.82 -1.97 31.07
N GLU A 106 -3.56 -0.84 31.74
CA GLU A 106 -3.01 0.35 31.07
C GLU A 106 -1.56 0.14 30.67
N ILE A 107 -0.77 -0.54 31.50
CA ILE A 107 0.60 -0.94 31.17
C ILE A 107 0.60 -1.82 29.92
N ASP A 108 -0.23 -2.87 29.88
CA ASP A 108 -0.33 -3.77 28.72
C ASP A 108 -0.71 -3.03 27.44
N THR A 109 -1.65 -2.08 27.52
CA THR A 109 -2.04 -1.24 26.38
C THR A 109 -0.88 -0.39 25.87
N ILE A 110 -0.15 0.31 26.74
CA ILE A 110 0.98 1.16 26.33
C ILE A 110 2.09 0.30 25.75
N VAL A 111 2.44 -0.80 26.41
CA VAL A 111 3.48 -1.72 25.95
C VAL A 111 3.15 -2.26 24.57
N PHE A 112 1.89 -2.68 24.33
CA PHE A 112 1.47 -3.12 23.01
C PHE A 112 1.57 -2.01 21.97
N LEU A 113 1.05 -0.82 22.27
CA LEU A 113 1.05 0.30 21.31
C LEU A 113 2.46 0.73 20.95
N VAL A 114 3.38 0.80 21.91
CA VAL A 114 4.78 1.14 21.67
C VAL A 114 5.49 0.00 20.91
N HIS A 115 5.29 -1.26 21.27
CA HIS A 115 5.90 -2.38 20.57
C HIS A 115 5.37 -2.53 19.13
N LYS A 116 4.09 -2.25 18.88
CA LYS A 116 3.43 -2.50 17.59
C LYS A 116 3.10 -1.23 16.83
N HIS A 117 3.74 -0.09 17.14
CA HIS A 117 3.41 1.20 16.54
C HIS A 117 3.55 1.22 15.01
N LEU A 118 4.53 0.49 14.45
CA LEU A 118 4.71 0.36 12.99
C LEU A 118 3.74 -0.61 12.33
N MET A 119 3.09 -1.50 13.11
CA MET A 119 2.35 -2.64 12.58
C MET A 119 1.29 -2.18 11.57
N MET A 120 0.44 -1.22 11.94
CA MET A 120 -0.66 -0.82 11.06
C MET A 120 -0.19 -0.15 9.77
N ALA A 121 0.83 0.71 9.82
CA ALA A 121 1.40 1.34 8.63
C ALA A 121 2.01 0.30 7.68
N LEU A 122 2.81 -0.62 8.22
CA LEU A 122 3.43 -1.70 7.45
C LEU A 122 2.35 -2.55 6.78
N GLN A 123 1.32 -2.96 7.52
CA GLN A 123 0.24 -3.77 7.01
C GLN A 123 -0.60 -3.05 5.94
N ALA A 124 -1.00 -1.80 6.18
CA ALA A 124 -1.82 -1.02 5.24
C ALA A 124 -1.13 -0.81 3.88
N PHE A 125 0.17 -0.50 3.93
CA PHE A 125 0.92 -0.11 2.73
C PHE A 125 1.54 -1.30 1.99
N ARG A 126 1.73 -2.46 2.65
CA ARG A 126 2.44 -3.62 2.07
C ARG A 126 1.55 -4.83 1.83
N ARG A 127 0.43 -4.99 2.55
CA ARG A 127 -0.45 -6.16 2.40
C ARG A 127 -1.76 -5.84 1.71
N ASP A 128 -2.40 -6.85 1.16
CA ASP A 128 -3.75 -6.76 0.62
C ASP A 128 -4.78 -6.62 1.73
N ILE A 129 -5.08 -5.37 2.09
CA ILE A 129 -6.06 -5.02 3.13
C ILE A 129 -7.51 -5.32 2.74
N SER A 130 -7.74 -5.80 1.51
CA SER A 130 -9.06 -6.24 1.08
C SER A 130 -9.32 -7.72 1.32
N ASP A 131 -8.28 -8.51 1.59
CA ASP A 131 -8.39 -9.94 1.84
C ASP A 131 -9.08 -10.18 3.20
N PRO A 132 -10.27 -10.82 3.24
CA PRO A 132 -10.95 -11.09 4.50
C PRO A 132 -10.15 -11.97 5.46
N ALA A 133 -9.38 -12.93 4.95
CA ALA A 133 -8.54 -13.80 5.79
C ALA A 133 -7.43 -12.98 6.47
N PHE A 134 -6.85 -12.04 5.73
CA PHE A 134 -5.89 -11.08 6.27
C PHE A 134 -6.52 -10.19 7.34
N LEU A 135 -7.70 -9.60 7.09
CA LEU A 135 -8.41 -8.74 8.06
C LEU A 135 -8.72 -9.48 9.38
N VAL A 136 -9.11 -10.76 9.31
CA VAL A 136 -9.35 -11.59 10.49
C VAL A 136 -8.06 -11.82 11.29
N ARG A 137 -6.95 -12.11 10.61
CA ARG A 137 -5.63 -12.26 11.26
C ARG A 137 -5.21 -10.95 11.93
N PHE A 138 -5.24 -9.84 11.20
CA PHE A 138 -4.89 -8.52 11.72
C PHE A 138 -5.78 -8.12 12.91
N GLY A 139 -7.09 -8.33 12.83
CA GLY A 139 -8.01 -8.10 13.94
C GLY A 139 -7.66 -8.95 15.17
N ARG A 140 -7.30 -10.22 14.98
CA ARG A 140 -6.84 -11.09 16.08
C ARG A 140 -5.55 -10.57 16.72
N ASP A 141 -4.59 -10.13 15.91
CA ASP A 141 -3.30 -9.62 16.40
C ASP A 141 -3.47 -8.31 17.20
N VAL A 142 -4.42 -7.47 16.82
CA VAL A 142 -4.78 -6.23 17.55
C VAL A 142 -5.61 -6.52 18.81
N GLY A 143 -6.42 -7.57 18.80
CA GLY A 143 -7.09 -8.14 19.98
C GLY A 143 -8.37 -7.44 20.45
N SER A 144 -8.56 -6.13 20.23
CA SER A 144 -9.83 -5.46 20.56
C SER A 144 -10.10 -4.18 19.76
N GLN A 145 -11.37 -3.76 19.73
CA GLN A 145 -11.80 -2.50 19.09
C GLN A 145 -11.10 -1.26 19.68
N GLU A 146 -10.88 -1.23 21.00
CA GLU A 146 -10.22 -0.09 21.65
C GLU A 146 -8.75 -0.01 21.24
N MET A 147 -8.05 -1.15 21.22
CA MET A 147 -6.66 -1.22 20.75
C MET A 147 -6.55 -0.83 19.28
N LEU A 148 -7.49 -1.26 18.43
CA LEU A 148 -7.54 -0.90 17.02
C LEU A 148 -7.72 0.62 16.82
N ARG A 149 -8.61 1.25 17.59
CA ARG A 149 -8.77 2.72 17.55
C ARG A 149 -7.50 3.44 17.97
N MET A 150 -6.88 3.00 19.07
CA MET A 150 -5.64 3.61 19.55
C MET A 150 -4.49 3.44 18.56
N LEU A 151 -4.33 2.25 17.98
CA LEU A 151 -3.30 1.98 16.98
C LEU A 151 -3.53 2.79 15.70
N TYR A 152 -4.77 2.91 15.23
CA TYR A 152 -5.10 3.73 14.05
C TYR A 152 -4.74 5.20 14.27
N VAL A 153 -5.15 5.77 15.40
CA VAL A 153 -4.85 7.16 15.71
C VAL A 153 -3.36 7.37 15.92
N LEU A 154 -2.69 6.48 16.65
CA LEU A 154 -1.24 6.55 16.88
C LEU A 154 -0.49 6.54 15.54
N THR A 155 -0.83 5.60 14.66
CA THR A 155 -0.20 5.46 13.34
C THR A 155 -0.41 6.71 12.48
N ALA A 156 -1.62 7.26 12.47
CA ALA A 156 -1.90 8.46 11.69
C ALA A 156 -1.19 9.70 12.24
N ALA A 157 -1.15 9.85 13.56
CA ALA A 157 -0.45 10.93 14.23
C ALA A 157 1.06 10.86 14.04
N ASP A 158 1.63 9.65 14.06
CA ASP A 158 3.04 9.37 13.77
C ASP A 158 3.41 9.85 12.35
N ILE A 159 2.71 9.35 11.33
CA ILE A 159 2.94 9.71 9.91
C ILE A 159 2.77 11.22 9.67
N LYS A 160 1.77 11.87 10.28
CA LYS A 160 1.57 13.33 10.20
C LYS A 160 2.72 14.10 10.90
N GLY A 161 3.26 13.56 11.98
CA GLY A 161 4.33 14.17 12.78
C GLY A 161 5.71 14.17 12.11
N VAL A 162 5.96 13.28 11.13
CA VAL A 162 7.25 13.17 10.41
C VAL A 162 7.61 14.45 9.64
N GLY A 163 6.66 15.03 8.89
CA GLY A 163 6.89 16.25 8.11
C GLY A 163 5.97 16.41 6.89
N PRO A 164 6.00 17.58 6.22
CA PRO A 164 5.17 17.88 5.06
C PRO A 164 5.32 16.85 3.93
N GLY A 165 4.20 16.47 3.30
CA GLY A 165 4.18 15.50 2.20
C GLY A 165 4.21 14.03 2.63
N THR A 166 4.49 13.72 3.90
CA THR A 166 4.50 12.32 4.39
C THR A 166 3.11 11.75 4.51
N TRP A 167 2.17 12.52 5.08
CA TRP A 167 0.75 12.19 5.10
C TRP A 167 0.08 12.64 3.80
N THR A 168 -0.54 11.71 3.07
CA THR A 168 -1.29 11.96 1.83
C THR A 168 -2.71 11.42 1.98
N SER A 169 -3.67 11.94 1.19
CA SER A 169 -5.05 11.45 1.16
C SER A 169 -5.11 9.94 0.93
N TRP A 170 -4.32 9.42 -0.01
CA TRP A 170 -4.21 7.99 -0.30
C TRP A 170 -3.74 7.16 0.90
N LYS A 171 -2.72 7.61 1.65
CA LYS A 171 -2.29 6.89 2.87
C LYS A 171 -3.39 6.91 3.93
N GLY A 172 -4.11 8.03 4.05
CA GLY A 172 -5.28 8.14 4.91
C GLY A 172 -6.40 7.16 4.52
N GLU A 173 -6.68 7.02 3.23
CA GLU A 173 -7.64 6.06 2.69
C GLU A 173 -7.24 4.62 3.01
N LEU A 174 -6.00 4.22 2.73
CA LEU A 174 -5.54 2.86 3.04
C LEU A 174 -5.59 2.51 4.53
N LEU A 175 -5.22 3.45 5.41
CA LEU A 175 -5.32 3.25 6.85
C LEU A 175 -6.78 3.19 7.31
N GLY A 176 -7.65 4.02 6.72
CA GLY A 176 -9.09 4.01 6.97
C GLY A 176 -9.74 2.70 6.53
N GLU A 177 -9.42 2.20 5.33
CA GLU A 177 -9.90 0.93 4.81
C GLU A 177 -9.49 -0.24 5.71
N LEU A 178 -8.23 -0.29 6.14
CA LEU A 178 -7.76 -1.32 7.08
C LEU A 178 -8.49 -1.21 8.43
N TYR A 179 -8.65 0.00 8.96
CA TYR A 179 -9.34 0.24 10.22
C TYR A 179 -10.81 -0.21 10.15
N GLU A 180 -11.54 0.19 9.11
CA GLU A 180 -12.95 -0.16 8.93
C GLU A 180 -13.13 -1.66 8.70
N GLY A 181 -12.31 -2.23 7.80
CA GLY A 181 -12.30 -3.68 7.54
C GLY A 181 -12.02 -4.49 8.80
N ALA A 182 -11.03 -4.09 9.61
CA ALA A 182 -10.71 -4.78 10.86
C ALA A 182 -11.76 -4.52 11.96
N MET A 183 -12.39 -3.35 12.00
CA MET A 183 -13.48 -3.05 12.95
C MET A 183 -14.69 -3.94 12.71
N SER A 184 -15.00 -4.27 11.45
CA SER A 184 -16.07 -5.19 11.08
C SER A 184 -15.89 -6.58 11.68
N VAL A 185 -14.64 -7.06 11.84
CA VAL A 185 -14.30 -8.37 12.43
C VAL A 185 -14.70 -8.46 13.91
N PHE A 186 -14.65 -7.35 14.64
CA PHE A 186 -14.96 -7.32 16.08
C PHE A 186 -16.45 -7.15 16.40
N SER A 187 -17.21 -6.63 15.45
CA SER A 187 -18.66 -6.57 15.55
C SER A 187 -19.16 -8.00 15.32
N ASN A 188 -19.77 -8.64 16.31
CA ASN A 188 -20.20 -10.05 16.28
C ASN A 188 -21.21 -10.42 15.15
N ASP A 189 -21.42 -9.53 14.17
CA ASP A 189 -21.77 -9.91 12.81
C ASP A 189 -20.59 -10.68 12.21
N GLN A 190 -20.46 -11.97 12.55
CA GLN A 190 -19.49 -12.90 11.95
C GLN A 190 -19.81 -13.20 10.46
N SER A 191 -20.39 -12.22 9.80
CA SER A 191 -21.11 -12.35 8.56
C SER A 191 -21.28 -10.95 7.99
N TRP A 192 -20.57 -10.68 6.90
CA TRP A 192 -21.06 -9.85 5.80
C TRP A 192 -20.85 -8.32 5.84
N GLU A 193 -19.63 -7.83 5.59
CA GLU A 193 -19.46 -6.51 4.94
C GLU A 193 -18.69 -6.58 3.61
N SER A 194 -17.49 -7.18 3.53
CA SER A 194 -16.80 -7.30 2.23
C SER A 194 -17.55 -8.22 1.25
N ASN A 195 -18.10 -9.35 1.72
CA ASN A 195 -18.95 -10.21 0.90
C ASN A 195 -20.34 -9.59 0.63
N HIS A 196 -20.88 -8.76 1.52
CA HIS A 196 -22.18 -8.11 1.29
C HIS A 196 -22.05 -6.99 0.27
N ARG A 197 -21.05 -6.11 0.40
CA ARG A 197 -20.81 -5.02 -0.56
C ARG A 197 -20.50 -5.58 -1.94
N VAL A 198 -19.67 -6.62 -2.05
CA VAL A 198 -19.41 -7.28 -3.34
C VAL A 198 -20.67 -7.95 -3.88
N ALA A 199 -21.45 -8.65 -3.05
CA ALA A 199 -22.71 -9.25 -3.47
C ALA A 199 -23.75 -8.20 -3.89
N GLU A 200 -23.82 -7.08 -3.18
CA GLU A 200 -24.69 -5.93 -3.43
C GLU A 200 -24.29 -5.25 -4.74
N VAL A 201 -23.00 -4.95 -4.94
CA VAL A 201 -22.50 -4.41 -6.21
C VAL A 201 -22.82 -5.37 -7.35
N ARG A 202 -22.57 -6.68 -7.19
CA ARG A 202 -22.92 -7.69 -8.20
C ARG A 202 -24.43 -7.71 -8.50
N ALA A 203 -25.27 -7.65 -7.47
CA ALA A 203 -26.72 -7.63 -7.61
C ALA A 203 -27.20 -6.35 -8.30
N LEU A 204 -26.66 -5.20 -7.89
CA LEU A 204 -26.97 -3.89 -8.45
C LEU A 204 -26.53 -3.79 -9.91
N VAL A 205 -25.33 -4.26 -10.27
CA VAL A 205 -24.89 -4.32 -11.68
C VAL A 205 -25.83 -5.21 -12.50
N LYS A 206 -26.24 -6.37 -11.98
CA LYS A 206 -27.22 -7.25 -12.65
C LYS A 206 -28.58 -6.56 -12.84
N GLN A 207 -29.07 -5.85 -11.82
CA GLN A 207 -30.31 -5.10 -11.88
C GLN A 207 -30.22 -3.93 -12.89
N MET A 208 -29.22 -3.06 -12.75
CA MET A 208 -29.00 -1.93 -13.65
C MET A 208 -28.85 -2.36 -15.10
N ARG A 209 -28.21 -3.51 -15.38
CA ARG A 209 -28.14 -4.09 -16.72
C ARG A 209 -29.53 -4.44 -17.27
N ARG A 210 -30.38 -5.09 -16.46
CA ARG A 210 -31.75 -5.48 -16.86
C ARG A 210 -32.60 -4.26 -17.18
N ASP A 211 -32.48 -3.22 -16.35
CA ASP A 211 -33.27 -1.99 -16.46
C ASP A 211 -32.73 -1.01 -17.53
N SER A 212 -31.45 -1.13 -17.89
CA SER A 212 -30.79 -0.25 -18.87
C SER A 212 -31.51 -0.22 -20.21
N SER A 213 -31.60 0.96 -20.84
CA SER A 213 -32.09 1.13 -22.21
C SER A 213 -31.06 0.77 -23.28
N ASP A 214 -29.80 0.54 -22.90
CA ASP A 214 -28.72 0.21 -23.81
C ASP A 214 -28.82 -1.24 -24.32
N GLN A 215 -29.05 -1.40 -25.62
CA GLN A 215 -29.13 -2.72 -26.25
C GLN A 215 -27.84 -3.53 -26.12
N ARG A 216 -26.67 -2.87 -25.99
CA ARG A 216 -25.37 -3.55 -25.79
C ARG A 216 -25.38 -4.37 -24.51
N LEU A 217 -25.96 -3.80 -23.44
CA LEU A 217 -26.06 -4.43 -22.12
C LEU A 217 -27.16 -5.50 -22.08
N ARG A 218 -28.32 -5.23 -22.68
CA ARG A 218 -29.44 -6.20 -22.72
C ARG A 218 -29.09 -7.50 -23.45
N ARG A 219 -28.31 -7.42 -24.53
CA ARG A 219 -27.93 -8.57 -25.37
C ARG A 219 -26.90 -9.51 -24.73
N MET A 220 -26.23 -9.11 -23.66
CA MET A 220 -25.32 -10.00 -22.93
C MET A 220 -26.12 -11.11 -22.25
N SER A 221 -25.61 -12.33 -22.16
CA SER A 221 -26.27 -13.37 -21.36
C SER A 221 -26.02 -13.17 -19.87
N GLU A 222 -26.97 -13.59 -19.02
CA GLU A 222 -26.80 -13.52 -17.56
C GLU A 222 -25.59 -14.34 -17.09
N ASP A 223 -25.42 -15.54 -17.63
CA ASP A 223 -24.29 -16.42 -17.30
C ASP A 223 -22.94 -15.79 -17.64
N TRP A 224 -22.84 -15.07 -18.77
CA TRP A 224 -21.60 -14.41 -19.14
C TRP A 224 -21.28 -13.27 -18.18
N VAL A 225 -22.28 -12.45 -17.83
CA VAL A 225 -22.09 -11.34 -16.86
C VAL A 225 -21.70 -11.88 -15.49
N ALA A 226 -22.35 -12.95 -15.02
CA ALA A 226 -22.03 -13.57 -13.75
C ALA A 226 -20.57 -14.05 -13.71
N ARG A 227 -20.13 -14.80 -14.74
CA ARG A 227 -18.73 -15.27 -14.84
C ARG A 227 -17.73 -14.11 -14.87
N MET A 228 -18.00 -13.05 -15.64
CA MET A 228 -17.09 -11.90 -15.67
C MET A 228 -17.00 -11.21 -14.31
N LEU A 229 -18.12 -11.01 -13.61
CA LEU A 229 -18.11 -10.41 -12.27
C LEU A 229 -17.49 -11.33 -11.20
N GLU A 230 -17.53 -12.64 -11.40
CA GLU A 230 -16.85 -13.63 -10.55
C GLU A 230 -15.34 -13.62 -10.78
N SER A 231 -14.90 -13.37 -12.01
CA SER A 231 -13.47 -13.25 -12.36
C SER A 231 -12.81 -11.95 -11.88
N LEU A 232 -13.60 -10.95 -11.46
CA LEU A 232 -13.08 -9.71 -10.90
C LEU A 232 -12.83 -9.85 -9.39
N PRO A 233 -11.64 -9.46 -8.89
CA PRO A 233 -11.34 -9.45 -7.47
C PRO A 233 -12.33 -8.64 -6.61
N PRO A 234 -12.64 -9.08 -5.38
CA PRO A 234 -13.53 -8.37 -4.44
C PRO A 234 -13.19 -6.89 -4.22
N ASN A 235 -11.91 -6.54 -4.15
CA ASN A 235 -11.44 -5.16 -3.96
C ASN A 235 -11.75 -4.28 -5.18
N TYR A 236 -11.53 -4.79 -6.38
CA TYR A 236 -11.85 -4.10 -7.61
C TYR A 236 -13.34 -3.78 -7.68
N LEU A 237 -14.19 -4.76 -7.38
CA LEU A 237 -15.66 -4.58 -7.38
C LEU A 237 -16.13 -3.57 -6.33
N SER A 238 -15.47 -3.51 -5.18
CA SER A 238 -15.87 -2.62 -4.08
C SER A 238 -15.48 -1.16 -4.33
N ARG A 239 -14.41 -0.93 -5.12
CA ARG A 239 -13.88 0.40 -5.47
C ARG A 239 -14.58 1.01 -6.69
N VAL A 240 -14.92 0.20 -7.69
CA VAL A 240 -15.43 0.70 -8.97
C VAL A 240 -16.94 0.91 -8.92
N ALA A 241 -17.39 2.08 -9.38
CA ALA A 241 -18.81 2.38 -9.44
C ALA A 241 -19.58 1.36 -10.31
N PRO A 242 -20.80 0.95 -9.92
CA PRO A 242 -21.61 0.01 -10.71
C PRO A 242 -21.82 0.42 -12.17
N THR A 243 -21.90 1.72 -12.45
CA THR A 243 -21.98 2.27 -13.82
C THR A 243 -20.72 2.02 -14.63
N ASP A 244 -19.55 2.17 -14.00
CA ASP A 244 -18.25 1.94 -14.64
C ASP A 244 -18.04 0.44 -14.89
N LEU A 245 -18.50 -0.43 -13.99
CA LEU A 245 -18.51 -1.87 -14.19
C LEU A 245 -19.37 -2.27 -15.40
N LEU A 246 -20.50 -1.61 -15.65
CA LEU A 246 -21.31 -1.88 -16.84
C LEU A 246 -20.57 -1.49 -18.14
N GLU A 247 -19.94 -0.31 -18.17
CA GLU A 247 -19.13 0.11 -19.32
C GLU A 247 -17.89 -0.77 -19.52
N LEU A 248 -17.31 -1.28 -18.43
CA LEU A 248 -16.24 -2.28 -18.46
C LEU A 248 -16.72 -3.56 -19.14
N LEU A 249 -17.88 -4.11 -18.74
CA LEU A 249 -18.46 -5.31 -19.34
C LEU A 249 -18.74 -5.12 -20.84
N VAL A 250 -19.24 -3.95 -21.25
CA VAL A 250 -19.42 -3.63 -22.68
C VAL A 250 -18.10 -3.63 -23.43
N THR A 251 -17.06 -3.06 -22.83
CA THR A 251 -15.72 -2.98 -23.42
C THR A 251 -15.11 -4.38 -23.55
N MET A 252 -15.15 -5.18 -22.48
CA MET A 252 -14.65 -6.56 -22.47
C MET A 252 -15.32 -7.45 -23.52
N ARG A 253 -16.64 -7.28 -23.72
CA ARG A 253 -17.41 -8.05 -24.71
C ARG A 253 -17.01 -7.74 -26.16
N ARG A 254 -16.58 -6.51 -26.42
CA ARG A 254 -16.23 -6.00 -27.77
C ARG A 254 -14.75 -6.12 -28.09
N LEU A 255 -13.92 -6.40 -27.10
CA LEU A 255 -12.47 -6.46 -27.24
C LEU A 255 -12.06 -7.54 -28.26
N GLU A 256 -11.52 -7.11 -29.39
CA GLU A 256 -10.97 -7.99 -30.41
C GLU A 256 -9.56 -8.46 -30.04
N LYS A 257 -8.97 -9.33 -30.87
CA LYS A 257 -7.68 -9.96 -30.56
C LYS A 257 -6.54 -8.94 -30.45
N GLU A 258 -6.49 -7.98 -31.37
CA GLU A 258 -5.39 -6.99 -31.47
C GLU A 258 -5.67 -5.69 -30.70
N ASP A 259 -6.77 -5.63 -29.96
CA ASP A 259 -7.16 -4.44 -29.22
C ASP A 259 -6.32 -4.27 -27.95
N VAL A 260 -5.82 -3.05 -27.78
CA VAL A 260 -5.22 -2.56 -26.54
C VAL A 260 -5.93 -1.26 -26.19
N ILE A 261 -6.71 -1.30 -25.11
CA ILE A 261 -7.47 -0.15 -24.62
C ILE A 261 -6.81 0.34 -23.34
N VAL A 262 -6.39 1.60 -23.33
CA VAL A 262 -5.83 2.24 -22.13
C VAL A 262 -6.72 3.42 -21.77
N ARG A 263 -7.20 3.46 -20.51
CA ARG A 263 -8.02 4.54 -19.98
C ARG A 263 -7.37 5.10 -18.73
N GLY A 264 -7.10 6.40 -18.72
CA GLY A 264 -6.69 7.15 -17.55
C GLY A 264 -7.88 7.85 -16.88
N ARG A 265 -8.01 7.74 -15.57
CA ARG A 265 -8.97 8.48 -14.75
C ARG A 265 -8.22 9.12 -13.58
N HIS A 266 -8.32 10.44 -13.46
CA HIS A 266 -7.72 11.15 -12.34
C HIS A 266 -8.72 11.33 -11.20
N ASP A 267 -8.36 10.86 -10.02
CA ASP A 267 -9.05 11.09 -8.76
C ASP A 267 -8.48 12.37 -8.12
N ARG A 268 -9.33 13.39 -8.02
CA ARG A 268 -8.95 14.70 -7.47
C ARG A 268 -8.83 14.71 -5.96
N GLU A 269 -9.53 13.81 -5.26
CA GLU A 269 -9.55 13.77 -3.80
C GLU A 269 -8.27 13.13 -3.27
N ASN A 270 -7.84 12.06 -3.92
CA ASN A 270 -6.61 11.36 -3.59
C ASN A 270 -5.37 11.87 -4.35
N GLU A 271 -5.55 12.77 -5.31
CA GLU A 271 -4.50 13.27 -6.22
C GLU A 271 -3.80 12.15 -7.00
N LEU A 272 -4.51 11.04 -7.24
CA LEU A 272 -4.01 9.86 -7.94
C LEU A 272 -4.57 9.76 -9.35
N THR A 273 -3.81 9.16 -10.25
CA THR A 273 -4.32 8.76 -11.56
C THR A 273 -4.38 7.25 -11.65
N GLU A 274 -5.53 6.71 -12.01
CA GLU A 274 -5.70 5.29 -12.31
C GLU A 274 -5.61 5.07 -13.82
N TYR A 275 -4.71 4.18 -14.25
CA TYR A 275 -4.69 3.67 -15.61
C TYR A 275 -5.24 2.24 -15.64
N SER A 276 -6.33 2.04 -16.39
CA SER A 276 -6.86 0.71 -16.71
C SER A 276 -6.42 0.31 -18.11
N VAL A 277 -5.75 -0.84 -18.23
CA VAL A 277 -5.26 -1.43 -19.46
C VAL A 277 -6.02 -2.73 -19.73
N MET A 278 -6.69 -2.80 -20.87
CA MET A 278 -7.44 -4.00 -21.30
C MET A 278 -6.85 -4.55 -22.59
N THR A 279 -6.58 -5.86 -22.60
CA THR A 279 -6.12 -6.59 -23.78
C THR A 279 -6.48 -8.07 -23.70
N ARG A 280 -6.07 -8.89 -24.68
CA ARG A 280 -6.23 -10.34 -24.66
C ARG A 280 -4.96 -11.01 -24.13
N GLN A 281 -5.12 -12.12 -23.41
CA GLN A 281 -4.03 -12.90 -22.81
C GLN A 281 -3.00 -13.38 -23.84
N GLU A 282 -3.38 -13.52 -25.11
CA GLU A 282 -2.47 -13.84 -26.22
C GLU A 282 -1.43 -12.72 -26.48
N TYR A 283 -1.73 -11.47 -26.12
CA TYR A 283 -0.76 -10.36 -26.02
C TYR A 283 -0.14 -10.25 -24.61
N GLY A 284 -0.71 -10.99 -23.64
CA GLY A 284 -0.52 -10.93 -22.19
C GLY A 284 0.86 -11.31 -21.66
N ALA A 285 1.69 -12.00 -22.44
CA ALA A 285 3.01 -12.42 -21.98
C ALA A 285 3.90 -11.19 -21.69
N GLY A 286 4.09 -10.92 -20.39
CA GLY A 286 4.82 -9.75 -19.92
C GLY A 286 4.12 -8.41 -20.12
N CYS A 287 2.78 -8.38 -20.21
CA CYS A 287 2.01 -7.13 -20.20
C CYS A 287 2.35 -6.29 -18.98
N PHE A 288 2.28 -6.88 -17.79
CA PHE A 288 2.61 -6.20 -16.53
C PHE A 288 3.98 -5.49 -16.59
N SER A 289 5.06 -6.23 -16.91
CA SER A 289 6.40 -5.65 -17.01
C SER A 289 6.49 -4.53 -18.06
N LYS A 290 5.87 -4.73 -19.23
CA LYS A 290 5.86 -3.73 -20.32
C LYS A 290 5.15 -2.45 -19.90
N ILE A 291 4.00 -2.57 -19.22
CA ILE A 291 3.22 -1.43 -18.74
C ILE A 291 3.99 -0.68 -17.66
N CYS A 292 4.56 -1.39 -16.66
CA CYS A 292 5.43 -0.78 -15.64
C CYS A 292 6.55 0.02 -16.30
N GLY A 293 7.26 -0.58 -17.26
CA GLY A 293 8.32 0.08 -18.01
C GLY A 293 7.87 1.35 -18.74
N ALA A 294 6.72 1.31 -19.41
CA ALA A 294 6.16 2.45 -20.13
C ALA A 294 5.75 3.60 -19.19
N LEU A 295 5.07 3.29 -18.08
CA LEU A 295 4.64 4.28 -17.08
C LEU A 295 5.86 4.92 -16.39
N THR A 296 6.82 4.11 -15.93
CA THR A 296 8.07 4.61 -15.32
C THR A 296 8.85 5.49 -16.30
N ALA A 297 8.92 5.10 -17.58
CA ALA A 297 9.59 5.89 -18.59
C ALA A 297 8.88 7.22 -18.90
N LYS A 298 7.59 7.35 -18.57
CA LYS A 298 6.82 8.61 -18.57
C LYS A 298 6.91 9.37 -17.25
N ARG A 299 7.81 8.99 -16.34
CA ARG A 299 8.04 9.60 -15.02
C ARG A 299 6.87 9.47 -14.04
N LEU A 300 6.02 8.48 -14.25
CA LEU A 300 4.99 8.15 -13.28
C LEU A 300 5.59 7.30 -12.16
N GLU A 301 5.26 7.65 -10.92
CA GLU A 301 5.48 6.80 -9.76
C GLU A 301 4.29 5.85 -9.63
N ILE A 302 4.53 4.55 -9.68
CA ILE A 302 3.49 3.54 -9.52
C ILE A 302 3.37 3.26 -8.02
N LEU A 303 2.17 3.32 -7.47
CA LEU A 303 1.89 3.00 -6.06
C LEU A 303 1.31 1.60 -5.88
N SER A 304 0.47 1.18 -6.83
CA SER A 304 -0.13 -0.15 -6.82
C SER A 304 -0.47 -0.59 -8.24
N ALA A 305 -0.50 -1.91 -8.43
CA ALA A 305 -0.98 -2.54 -9.64
C ALA A 305 -1.82 -3.77 -9.29
N GLN A 306 -3.02 -3.88 -9.86
CA GLN A 306 -3.85 -5.08 -9.82
C GLN A 306 -3.85 -5.70 -11.22
N ILE A 307 -3.46 -6.97 -11.31
CA ILE A 307 -3.34 -7.71 -12.56
C ILE A 307 -4.45 -8.77 -12.58
N ILE A 308 -5.39 -8.66 -13.51
CA ILE A 308 -6.58 -9.52 -13.56
C ILE A 308 -6.61 -10.23 -14.90
N THR A 309 -6.56 -11.56 -14.90
CA THR A 309 -6.87 -12.36 -16.08
C THR A 309 -8.22 -13.02 -15.88
N CYS A 310 -9.20 -12.63 -16.69
CA CYS A 310 -10.55 -13.17 -16.65
C CYS A 310 -10.64 -14.50 -17.41
N ASP A 311 -11.63 -15.34 -17.06
CA ASP A 311 -11.86 -16.67 -17.67
C ASP A 311 -11.96 -16.68 -19.20
N ASN A 312 -12.39 -15.57 -19.79
CA ASN A 312 -12.53 -15.41 -21.24
C ASN A 312 -11.20 -14.99 -21.93
N GLY A 313 -10.08 -15.02 -21.21
CA GLY A 313 -8.77 -14.59 -21.69
C GLY A 313 -8.62 -13.07 -21.82
N THR A 314 -9.51 -12.26 -21.22
CA THR A 314 -9.32 -10.81 -21.12
C THR A 314 -8.39 -10.50 -19.96
N VAL A 315 -7.34 -9.71 -20.23
CA VAL A 315 -6.47 -9.13 -19.21
C VAL A 315 -6.97 -7.72 -18.91
N LEU A 316 -7.17 -7.41 -17.63
CA LEU A 316 -7.50 -6.10 -17.10
C LEU A 316 -6.48 -5.77 -16.01
N ASP A 317 -5.52 -4.92 -16.37
CA ASP A 317 -4.52 -4.43 -15.42
C ASP A 317 -4.89 -3.02 -15.01
N THR A 318 -4.88 -2.73 -13.71
CA THR A 318 -5.11 -1.37 -13.20
C THR A 318 -3.93 -0.89 -12.38
N PHE A 319 -3.49 0.34 -12.63
CA PHE A 319 -2.33 0.94 -11.99
C PHE A 319 -2.75 2.25 -11.33
N GLN A 320 -2.47 2.41 -10.03
CA GLN A 320 -2.56 3.71 -9.37
C GLN A 320 -1.20 4.38 -9.41
N VAL A 321 -1.16 5.60 -9.92
CA VAL A 321 0.10 6.33 -10.13
C VAL A 321 0.00 7.79 -9.69
N ILE A 322 1.15 8.36 -9.36
CA ILE A 322 1.37 9.80 -9.19
C ILE A 322 2.14 10.32 -10.42
N ASP A 323 1.65 11.40 -11.02
CA ASP A 323 2.38 12.12 -12.07
C ASP A 323 3.14 13.28 -11.45
N GLY A 324 4.45 13.10 -11.22
CA GLY A 324 5.31 14.12 -10.61
C GLY A 324 5.49 15.38 -11.46
N ASP A 325 4.98 15.39 -12.70
CA ASP A 325 5.05 16.55 -13.60
C ASP A 325 3.92 17.56 -13.32
N PHE A 326 2.91 17.17 -12.54
CA PHE A 326 1.72 17.98 -12.26
C PHE A 326 1.41 18.01 -10.77
N THR A 327 1.08 19.20 -10.27
CA THR A 327 0.47 19.37 -8.96
C THR A 327 -1.05 19.53 -9.14
N GLY A 328 -1.84 18.63 -8.56
CA GLY A 328 -3.31 18.62 -8.70
C GLY A 328 -3.80 17.84 -9.93
N THR A 329 -4.81 18.36 -10.64
CA THR A 329 -5.47 17.62 -11.73
C THR A 329 -4.58 17.38 -12.94
N VAL A 330 -4.35 16.11 -13.27
CA VAL A 330 -3.65 15.70 -14.48
C VAL A 330 -4.52 15.97 -15.72
N PRO A 331 -4.02 16.69 -16.75
CA PRO A 331 -4.79 16.98 -17.97
C PRO A 331 -5.16 15.71 -18.77
N ALA A 332 -6.33 15.72 -19.40
CA ALA A 332 -6.78 14.60 -20.25
C ALA A 332 -5.81 14.31 -21.41
N ILE A 333 -5.17 15.34 -21.97
CA ILE A 333 -4.17 15.18 -23.04
C ILE A 333 -2.94 14.40 -22.55
N ARG A 334 -2.48 14.69 -21.33
CA ARG A 334 -1.36 13.97 -20.70
C ARG A 334 -1.72 12.50 -20.46
N MET A 335 -2.93 12.24 -19.95
CA MET A 335 -3.42 10.87 -19.77
C MET A 335 -3.53 10.11 -21.10
N ALA A 336 -3.97 10.78 -22.17
CA ALA A 336 -4.03 10.19 -23.50
C ALA A 336 -2.62 9.89 -24.08
N GLU A 337 -1.66 10.79 -23.91
CA GLU A 337 -0.26 10.59 -24.31
C GLU A 337 0.41 9.41 -23.60
N ILE A 338 0.14 9.25 -22.30
CA ILE A 338 0.62 8.12 -21.52
C ILE A 338 -0.07 6.83 -21.98
N GLY A 339 -1.39 6.88 -22.19
CA GLY A 339 -2.16 5.75 -22.69
C GLY A 339 -1.65 5.25 -24.05
N GLU A 340 -1.33 6.16 -24.96
CA GLU A 340 -0.78 5.80 -26.28
C GLU A 340 0.63 5.21 -26.15
N ALA A 341 1.48 5.72 -25.25
CA ALA A 341 2.79 5.14 -25.02
C ALA A 341 2.72 3.69 -24.49
N VAL A 342 1.81 3.42 -23.55
CA VAL A 342 1.55 2.05 -23.07
C VAL A 342 1.07 1.17 -24.21
N ARG A 343 0.14 1.67 -25.02
CA ARG A 343 -0.41 0.97 -26.18
C ARG A 343 0.66 0.60 -27.21
N GLU A 344 1.54 1.53 -27.58
CA GLU A 344 2.60 1.29 -28.56
C GLU A 344 3.63 0.26 -28.07
N VAL A 345 3.91 0.22 -26.77
CA VAL A 345 4.77 -0.81 -26.16
C VAL A 345 4.10 -2.18 -26.18
N LEU A 346 2.81 -2.27 -25.85
CA LEU A 346 2.07 -3.53 -25.87
C LEU A 346 1.90 -4.10 -27.29
N LEU A 347 1.69 -3.22 -28.28
CA LEU A 347 1.65 -3.58 -29.70
C LEU A 347 3.03 -3.92 -30.30
N GLY A 348 4.11 -3.79 -29.53
CA GLY A 348 5.48 -4.11 -29.97
C GLY A 348 6.07 -3.12 -30.99
N ARG A 349 5.43 -1.97 -31.20
CA ARG A 349 5.90 -0.90 -32.10
C ARG A 349 7.02 -0.07 -31.47
N GLN A 350 7.11 -0.09 -30.14
CA GLN A 350 8.16 0.53 -29.35
C GLN A 350 8.63 -0.42 -28.25
N THR A 351 9.93 -0.40 -27.93
CA THR A 351 10.48 -1.16 -26.80
C THR A 351 10.58 -0.28 -25.55
N VAL A 352 10.47 -0.89 -24.37
CA VAL A 352 10.59 -0.20 -23.07
C VAL A 352 11.98 0.43 -22.95
N GLU A 353 13.03 -0.27 -23.36
CA GLU A 353 14.42 0.18 -23.30
C GLU A 353 14.61 1.46 -24.13
N LYS A 354 14.03 1.52 -25.34
CA LYS A 354 14.08 2.70 -26.19
C LYS A 354 13.34 3.88 -25.56
N LEU A 355 12.20 3.62 -24.91
CA LEU A 355 11.40 4.65 -24.23
C LEU A 355 12.17 5.23 -23.02
N LEU A 356 12.77 4.37 -22.20
CA LEU A 356 13.62 4.76 -21.07
C LEU A 356 14.85 5.56 -21.53
N MET A 357 15.51 5.15 -22.61
CA MET A 357 16.68 5.85 -23.18
C MET A 357 16.35 7.25 -23.70
N THR A 358 15.20 7.41 -24.36
CA THR A 358 14.79 8.69 -24.96
C THR A 358 14.54 9.76 -23.89
N ASN A 359 14.08 9.35 -22.70
CA ASN A 359 13.76 10.25 -21.59
C ASN A 359 14.90 10.41 -20.56
N ARG A 360 16.13 10.00 -20.88
CA ARG A 360 17.33 10.15 -20.03
C ARG A 360 17.66 11.61 -19.65
N ARG A 361 17.23 12.60 -20.45
CA ARG A 361 17.64 14.03 -20.31
C ARG A 361 17.17 14.76 -19.04
N TYR A 362 16.35 14.12 -18.20
CA TYR A 362 15.87 14.66 -16.93
C TYR A 362 16.19 13.73 -15.76
N ALA A 363 17.43 13.22 -15.70
CA ALA A 363 17.91 12.46 -14.55
C ALA A 363 17.94 13.36 -13.31
N SER A 364 17.24 12.93 -12.26
CA SER A 364 17.48 13.45 -10.91
C SER A 364 18.94 13.16 -10.56
N GLU A 365 19.66 14.15 -10.03
CA GLU A 365 21.03 13.98 -9.55
C GLU A 365 21.06 12.88 -8.49
N ALA A 366 22.07 12.01 -8.56
CA ALA A 366 22.31 11.00 -7.56
C ALA A 366 22.56 11.70 -6.21
N VAL A 367 21.61 11.59 -5.29
CA VAL A 367 21.77 12.09 -3.92
C VAL A 367 22.91 11.30 -3.25
N PRO A 368 23.87 11.94 -2.57
CA PRO A 368 24.99 11.25 -1.95
C PRO A 368 24.50 10.28 -0.87
N ILE A 369 25.02 9.05 -0.93
CA ILE A 369 24.60 7.92 -0.08
C ILE A 369 25.47 7.87 1.18
N LEU A 370 24.84 7.95 2.36
CA LEU A 370 25.45 7.62 3.64
C LEU A 370 24.71 6.40 4.21
N LEU A 371 25.45 5.29 4.42
CA LEU A 371 25.06 4.05 5.11
C LEU A 371 23.69 3.47 4.69
N GLN A 372 23.72 2.56 3.72
CA GLN A 372 22.52 1.87 3.21
C GLN A 372 22.60 0.37 3.48
N GLU A 373 21.50 -0.23 3.92
CA GLU A 373 21.37 -1.69 4.03
C GLU A 373 21.39 -2.34 2.64
N ALA A 374 21.93 -3.54 2.55
CA ALA A 374 21.96 -4.29 1.29
C ALA A 374 20.54 -4.67 0.86
N PRO A 375 20.23 -4.64 -0.45
CA PRO A 375 18.94 -5.11 -0.93
C PRO A 375 18.73 -6.55 -0.52
N HIS A 376 17.50 -6.90 -0.13
CA HIS A 376 17.18 -8.27 0.27
C HIS A 376 15.74 -8.60 -0.09
N VAL A 377 15.46 -9.91 -0.19
CA VAL A 377 14.18 -10.43 -0.63
C VAL A 377 13.62 -11.39 0.41
N VAL A 378 12.43 -11.10 0.90
CA VAL A 378 11.70 -11.92 1.85
C VAL A 378 10.50 -12.55 1.13
N THR A 379 10.17 -13.78 1.52
CA THR A 379 9.01 -14.50 0.99
C THR A 379 8.10 -14.89 2.14
N ASP A 380 6.80 -14.69 1.97
CA ASP A 380 5.78 -14.92 2.97
C ASP A 380 4.62 -15.73 2.35
N ASN A 381 4.31 -16.89 2.93
CA ASN A 381 3.22 -17.77 2.50
C ASN A 381 2.06 -17.82 3.52
N GLU A 382 2.12 -17.00 4.58
CA GLU A 382 1.11 -16.90 5.65
C GLU A 382 0.16 -15.71 5.44
N SER A 383 0.64 -14.61 4.84
CA SER A 383 -0.16 -13.37 4.67
C SER A 383 -1.31 -13.47 3.66
N SER A 384 -1.30 -14.44 2.76
CA SER A 384 -2.35 -14.69 1.77
C SER A 384 -2.65 -16.18 1.74
N ASP A 385 -3.90 -16.59 1.50
CA ASP A 385 -4.24 -18.00 1.39
C ASP A 385 -3.99 -18.56 -0.03
N THR A 386 -3.89 -17.69 -1.04
CA THR A 386 -3.84 -18.06 -2.46
C THR A 386 -2.52 -17.75 -3.15
N SER A 387 -1.76 -16.78 -2.65
CA SER A 387 -0.52 -16.29 -3.30
C SER A 387 0.68 -16.37 -2.37
N THR A 388 1.86 -16.56 -2.95
CA THR A 388 3.14 -16.32 -2.27
C THR A 388 3.43 -14.84 -2.34
N VAL A 389 3.70 -14.20 -1.21
CA VAL A 389 4.03 -12.78 -1.14
C VAL A 389 5.55 -12.63 -1.17
N ILE A 390 6.05 -11.80 -2.07
CA ILE A 390 7.48 -11.48 -2.20
C ILE A 390 7.67 -10.02 -1.82
N ASP A 391 8.38 -9.77 -0.72
CA ASP A 391 8.79 -8.43 -0.30
C ASP A 391 10.21 -8.17 -0.80
N VAL A 392 10.36 -7.19 -1.68
CA VAL A 392 11.66 -6.78 -2.23
C VAL A 392 12.06 -5.46 -1.58
N PHE A 393 13.09 -5.52 -0.75
CA PHE A 393 13.68 -4.37 -0.09
C PHE A 393 14.85 -3.89 -0.95
N ALA A 394 14.71 -2.71 -1.54
CA ALA A 394 15.71 -2.15 -2.43
C ALA A 394 15.66 -0.62 -2.42
N HIS A 395 16.65 -0.01 -3.07
CA HIS A 395 16.67 1.44 -3.27
C HIS A 395 15.89 1.78 -4.53
N ASP A 396 15.02 2.79 -4.46
CA ASP A 396 14.32 3.22 -5.67
C ASP A 396 15.34 3.66 -6.72
N ARG A 397 15.15 3.14 -7.93
CA ARG A 397 15.86 3.62 -9.11
C ARG A 397 14.93 3.45 -10.30
N ARG A 398 15.01 4.39 -11.24
CA ARG A 398 14.23 4.32 -12.48
C ARG A 398 14.42 2.96 -13.14
N GLY A 399 13.31 2.27 -13.38
CA GLY A 399 13.27 0.96 -14.02
C GLY A 399 13.44 -0.23 -13.07
N LEU A 400 13.59 -0.03 -11.75
CA LEU A 400 13.66 -1.12 -10.78
C LEU A 400 12.44 -2.05 -10.88
N LEU A 401 11.23 -1.49 -10.87
CA LEU A 401 9.99 -2.25 -11.02
C LEU A 401 9.93 -3.04 -12.34
N PHE A 402 10.46 -2.47 -13.43
CA PHE A 402 10.57 -3.18 -14.71
C PHE A 402 11.54 -4.36 -14.63
N ILE A 403 12.68 -4.19 -13.96
CA ILE A 403 13.66 -5.26 -13.73
C ILE A 403 13.04 -6.39 -12.90
N ILE A 404 12.44 -6.05 -11.75
CA ILE A 404 11.82 -7.03 -10.86
C ILE A 404 10.70 -7.80 -11.57
N SER A 405 9.76 -7.08 -12.21
CA SER A 405 8.66 -7.71 -12.94
C SER A 405 9.13 -8.58 -14.12
N SER A 406 10.24 -8.21 -14.77
CA SER A 406 10.84 -9.04 -15.84
C SER A 406 11.44 -10.34 -15.29
N VAL A 407 12.13 -10.27 -14.13
CA VAL A 407 12.68 -11.45 -13.45
C VAL A 407 11.57 -12.39 -12.97
N LEU A 408 10.51 -11.86 -12.35
CA LEU A 408 9.37 -12.67 -11.94
C LEU A 408 8.76 -13.43 -13.12
N ARG A 409 8.62 -12.77 -14.28
CA ARG A 409 8.16 -13.41 -15.51
C ARG A 409 9.14 -14.47 -16.03
N GLU A 410 10.44 -14.20 -16.03
CA GLU A 410 11.48 -15.18 -16.44
C GLU A 410 11.45 -16.45 -15.58
N LEU A 411 11.06 -16.32 -14.31
CA LEU A 411 10.91 -17.42 -13.37
C LEU A 411 9.55 -18.15 -13.47
N GLY A 412 8.71 -17.80 -14.45
CA GLY A 412 7.39 -18.41 -14.65
C GLY A 412 6.40 -18.06 -13.53
N LEU A 413 6.51 -16.88 -12.93
CA LEU A 413 5.61 -16.41 -11.89
C LEU A 413 4.55 -15.48 -12.47
N ASN A 414 3.30 -15.71 -12.06
CA ASN A 414 2.15 -14.87 -12.37
C ASN A 414 1.94 -13.88 -11.24
N VAL A 415 2.03 -12.58 -11.52
CA VAL A 415 1.73 -11.52 -10.55
C VAL A 415 0.24 -11.20 -10.59
N SER A 416 -0.44 -11.19 -9.45
CA SER A 416 -1.87 -10.82 -9.33
C SER A 416 -2.09 -9.45 -8.70
N LEU A 417 -1.19 -9.05 -7.79
CA LEU A 417 -1.18 -7.77 -7.10
C LEU A 417 0.27 -7.33 -6.88
N ALA A 418 0.54 -6.06 -7.09
CA ALA A 418 1.78 -5.41 -6.67
C ALA A 418 1.46 -4.15 -5.86
N LYS A 419 2.15 -3.96 -4.74
CA LYS A 419 2.13 -2.73 -3.95
C LYS A 419 3.54 -2.17 -3.89
N ILE A 420 3.69 -0.93 -4.31
CA ILE A 420 4.98 -0.25 -4.43
C ILE A 420 4.96 0.85 -3.37
N SER A 421 5.69 0.63 -2.28
CA SER A 421 5.70 1.54 -1.15
C SER A 421 7.07 2.16 -0.98
N THR A 422 7.14 3.46 -1.23
CA THR A 422 8.37 4.27 -1.19
C THR A 422 8.59 4.93 0.18
N HIS A 423 8.19 4.36 1.32
CA HIS A 423 8.34 5.00 2.63
C HIS A 423 8.41 4.01 3.82
N LEU A 424 8.98 4.48 4.94
CA LEU A 424 9.43 3.73 6.14
C LEU A 424 10.81 3.09 5.92
N ASP A 425 11.81 3.97 5.73
CA ASP A 425 13.25 3.71 5.69
C ASP A 425 13.81 2.91 4.50
N GLN A 426 12.97 2.24 3.69
CA GLN A 426 13.33 1.57 2.42
C GLN A 426 12.18 1.56 1.41
N VAL A 427 12.48 1.40 0.12
CA VAL A 427 11.45 1.04 -0.86
C VAL A 427 11.18 -0.45 -0.73
N VAL A 428 9.90 -0.77 -0.53
CA VAL A 428 9.43 -2.14 -0.45
C VAL A 428 8.42 -2.37 -1.55
N ASP A 429 8.86 -3.10 -2.57
CA ASP A 429 7.99 -3.58 -3.64
C ASP A 429 7.46 -4.96 -3.22
N VAL A 430 6.15 -5.05 -3.04
CA VAL A 430 5.48 -6.28 -2.64
C VAL A 430 4.74 -6.87 -3.82
N PHE A 431 4.99 -8.14 -4.13
CA PHE A 431 4.34 -8.87 -5.22
C PHE A 431 3.62 -10.10 -4.70
N TYR A 432 2.35 -10.22 -5.04
CA TYR A 432 1.56 -11.42 -4.83
C TYR A 432 1.68 -12.28 -6.08
N VAL A 433 2.33 -13.43 -5.93
CA VAL A 433 2.65 -14.31 -7.05
C VAL A 433 2.11 -15.72 -6.88
N THR A 434 1.80 -16.34 -8.01
CA THR A 434 1.55 -17.77 -8.14
C THR A 434 2.48 -18.35 -9.20
N ASP A 435 2.64 -19.68 -9.20
CA ASP A 435 3.29 -20.36 -10.30
C ASP A 435 2.41 -20.39 -11.57
N GLU A 436 2.93 -20.98 -12.64
CA GLU A 436 2.22 -21.14 -13.92
C GLU A 436 0.90 -21.92 -13.81
N THR A 437 0.74 -22.73 -12.75
CA THR A 437 -0.48 -23.50 -12.48
C THR A 437 -1.48 -22.76 -11.59
N GLY A 438 -1.14 -21.56 -11.12
CA GLY A 438 -1.99 -20.73 -10.27
C GLY A 438 -1.90 -21.05 -8.78
N HIS A 439 -0.89 -21.83 -8.34
CA HIS A 439 -0.70 -22.17 -6.93
C HIS A 439 0.44 -21.37 -6.30
N LYS A 440 0.45 -21.34 -4.96
CA LYS A 440 1.59 -20.82 -4.19
C LYS A 440 2.87 -21.58 -4.49
N VAL A 441 3.99 -20.87 -4.44
CA VAL A 441 5.31 -21.48 -4.43
C VAL A 441 5.65 -21.89 -2.99
N LEU A 442 5.61 -23.19 -2.71
CA LEU A 442 5.87 -23.74 -1.38
C LEU A 442 7.23 -24.46 -1.28
N GLU A 443 7.81 -24.86 -2.42
CA GLU A 443 9.09 -25.57 -2.46
C GLU A 443 10.24 -24.65 -2.06
N GLU A 444 10.99 -25.02 -1.00
CA GLU A 444 12.07 -24.19 -0.44
C GLU A 444 13.19 -23.90 -1.46
N ASP A 445 13.58 -24.88 -2.27
CA ASP A 445 14.60 -24.71 -3.30
C ASP A 445 14.16 -23.70 -4.37
N ARG A 446 12.87 -23.72 -4.74
CA ARG A 446 12.30 -22.77 -5.70
C ARG A 446 12.21 -21.37 -5.11
N LEU A 447 11.79 -21.25 -3.85
CA LEU A 447 11.78 -19.98 -3.13
C LEU A 447 13.18 -19.38 -3.00
N LYS A 448 14.19 -20.21 -2.72
CA LYS A 448 15.59 -19.78 -2.69
C LYS A 448 16.07 -19.30 -4.05
N ALA A 449 15.80 -20.04 -5.12
CA ALA A 449 16.16 -19.64 -6.48
C ALA A 449 15.52 -18.30 -6.90
N ILE A 450 14.26 -18.07 -6.50
CA ILE A 450 13.57 -16.79 -6.72
C ILE A 450 14.30 -15.64 -6.00
N LYS A 451 14.60 -15.82 -4.70
CA LYS A 451 15.33 -14.82 -3.90
C LYS A 451 16.69 -14.50 -4.50
N ASP A 452 17.48 -15.53 -4.82
CA ASP A 452 18.84 -15.37 -5.36
C ASP A 452 18.82 -14.63 -6.70
N ARG A 453 17.88 -14.98 -7.59
CA ARG A 453 17.76 -14.34 -8.91
C ARG A 453 17.31 -12.88 -8.81
N LEU A 454 16.34 -12.57 -7.94
CA LEU A 454 15.88 -11.21 -7.69
C LEU A 454 16.99 -10.36 -7.07
N HIS A 455 17.66 -10.87 -6.03
CA HIS A 455 18.79 -10.19 -5.39
C HIS A 455 19.88 -9.86 -6.42
N ALA A 456 20.29 -10.83 -7.25
CA ALA A 456 21.28 -10.61 -8.29
C ALA A 456 20.87 -9.51 -9.29
N ALA A 457 19.60 -9.47 -9.72
CA ALA A 457 19.12 -8.46 -10.67
C ALA A 457 19.01 -7.05 -10.07
N ILE A 458 18.76 -6.95 -8.76
CA ILE A 458 18.73 -5.68 -8.05
C ILE A 458 20.16 -5.15 -7.85
N ASP A 459 21.09 -6.04 -7.50
CA ASP A 459 22.51 -5.72 -7.30
C ASP A 459 23.28 -5.44 -8.58
N GLU A 460 22.86 -6.01 -9.72
CA GLU A 460 23.41 -5.66 -11.02
C GLU A 460 23.27 -4.14 -11.23
N LYS A 461 24.38 -3.43 -11.02
CA LYS A 461 24.60 -2.09 -11.55
C LYS A 461 24.51 -2.25 -13.06
N GLN A 462 23.45 -1.74 -13.70
CA GLN A 462 23.42 -1.68 -15.15
C GLN A 462 24.75 -1.08 -15.64
N PRO A 463 25.42 -1.70 -16.62
CA PRO A 463 26.62 -1.12 -17.18
C PRO A 463 26.26 0.26 -17.73
N VAL A 464 27.02 1.25 -17.29
CA VAL A 464 26.96 2.60 -17.84
C VAL A 464 27.36 2.49 -19.31
N ALA A 465 26.35 2.47 -20.19
CA ALA A 465 26.50 2.62 -21.64
C ALA A 465 25.87 3.94 -22.08
#